data_AF-A0A938YIR1-F1
#
_entry.id   AF-A0A938YIR1-F1
#
_cell.length_a   1.000
_cell.length_b   1.000
_cell.length_c   1.000
_cell.angle_alpha   90.00
_cell.angle_beta   90.00
_cell.angle_gamma   90.00
#
_symmetry.space_group_name_H-M   'P 1'
#
loop_
_entity.id
_entity.type
_entity.pdbx_description
1 polymer ?
#
loop_
_entity_poly.entity_id
_entity_poly.type
_entity_poly.pdbx_seq_one_letter_code
_entity_poly.pdbx_strand_id
1 'polypeptide(L)'
;MTRRQDLPGPQFDDLVRRLRAWPVSAWRHGDREAAARRALQQLADLTAPADADRPVPDAGVHALADQLVVLVADARRDGADPVAVDAVLAELTVVLGWAGRG
;
A
#
# COMPACT_ATOMS: atom_id res chain seq x y z
N MET A 1 8.62 -17.73 22.51
CA MET A 1 7.69 -16.67 22.07
C MET A 1 7.97 -16.36 20.61
N THR A 2 7.32 -17.08 19.70
CA THR A 2 7.55 -16.94 18.25
C THR A 2 6.46 -16.02 17.72
N ARG A 3 6.82 -14.77 17.37
CA ARG A 3 5.92 -13.81 16.69
C ARG A 3 5.49 -14.43 15.38
N ARG A 4 4.26 -14.95 15.32
CA ARG A 4 3.62 -15.25 14.04
C ARG A 4 3.21 -13.90 13.48
N GLN A 5 3.97 -13.44 12.48
CA GLN A 5 3.69 -12.19 11.79
C GLN A 5 2.27 -12.29 11.20
N ASP A 6 1.44 -11.29 11.48
CA ASP A 6 0.20 -10.99 10.76
C ASP A 6 0.55 -10.77 9.29
N LEU A 7 0.66 -11.88 8.54
CA LEU A 7 0.79 -11.82 7.10
C LEU A 7 -0.41 -11.03 6.58
N PRO A 8 -0.19 -10.11 5.64
CA PRO A 8 -1.29 -9.51 4.92
C PRO A 8 -2.19 -10.61 4.37
N GLY A 9 -3.51 -10.41 4.43
CA GLY A 9 -4.42 -11.44 3.94
C GLY A 9 -4.09 -11.82 2.49
N PRO A 10 -4.55 -12.98 1.99
CA PRO A 10 -4.18 -13.49 0.66
C PRO A 10 -4.43 -12.50 -0.50
N GLN A 11 -5.35 -11.55 -0.32
CA GLN A 11 -5.63 -10.49 -1.29
C GLN A 11 -4.51 -9.45 -1.38
N PHE A 12 -3.89 -9.08 -0.25
CA PHE A 12 -2.76 -8.15 -0.23
C PHE A 12 -1.49 -8.81 -0.75
N ASP A 13 -1.24 -10.08 -0.42
CA ASP A 13 -0.10 -10.80 -0.97
C ASP A 13 -0.18 -10.88 -2.51
N ASP A 14 -1.38 -11.09 -3.04
CA ASP A 14 -1.60 -11.07 -4.48
C ASP A 14 -1.40 -9.66 -5.09
N LEU A 15 -1.88 -8.61 -4.40
CA LEU A 15 -1.64 -7.22 -4.78
C LEU A 15 -0.13 -6.92 -4.87
N VAL A 16 0.63 -7.20 -3.82
CA VAL A 16 2.09 -6.95 -3.77
C VAL A 16 2.81 -7.76 -4.84
N ARG A 17 2.43 -9.02 -5.03
CA ARG A 17 3.00 -9.86 -6.08
C ARG A 17 2.79 -9.27 -7.47
N ARG A 18 1.59 -8.76 -7.76
CA ARG A 18 1.28 -8.09 -9.04
C ARG A 18 2.07 -6.79 -9.21
N LEU A 19 2.17 -5.97 -8.16
CA LEU A 19 2.95 -4.74 -8.17
C LEU A 19 4.42 -5.00 -8.47
N ARG A 20 5.02 -6.00 -7.82
CA ARG A 20 6.43 -6.40 -8.04
C ARG A 20 6.69 -6.96 -9.43
N ALA A 21 5.69 -7.59 -10.05
CA ALA A 21 5.80 -8.14 -11.40
C ALA A 21 5.63 -7.07 -12.51
N TRP A 22 5.27 -5.83 -12.17
CA TRP A 22 4.94 -4.81 -13.15
C TRP A 22 6.19 -4.09 -13.68
N PRO A 23 6.37 -3.94 -15.01
CA PRO A 23 7.51 -3.22 -15.54
C PRO A 23 7.41 -1.73 -15.21
N VAL A 24 8.56 -1.06 -15.07
CA VAL A 24 8.66 0.38 -14.77
C VAL A 24 7.82 1.24 -15.73
N SER A 25 7.74 0.87 -17.01
CA SER A 25 6.92 1.57 -18.01
C SER A 25 5.43 1.57 -17.66
N ALA A 26 4.93 0.54 -16.98
CA ALA A 26 3.52 0.43 -16.63
C ALA A 26 3.07 1.45 -15.57
N TRP A 27 4.01 1.97 -14.78
CA TRP A 27 3.79 3.03 -13.79
C TRP A 27 3.60 4.40 -14.42
N ARG A 28 4.19 4.63 -15.60
CA ARG A 28 4.06 5.88 -16.36
C ARG A 28 2.74 6.00 -17.13
N HIS A 29 1.87 4.99 -17.04
CA HIS A 29 0.57 5.00 -17.72
C HIS A 29 -0.52 5.55 -16.79
N GLY A 30 -1.11 6.67 -17.19
CA GLY A 30 -2.18 7.34 -16.42
C GLY A 30 -1.68 7.80 -15.05
N ASP A 31 -2.57 7.77 -14.06
CA ASP A 31 -2.31 8.29 -12.71
C ASP A 31 -1.78 7.23 -11.74
N ARG A 32 -1.26 6.10 -12.24
CA ARG A 32 -0.91 4.93 -11.41
C ARG A 32 0.16 5.21 -10.37
N GLU A 33 1.24 5.89 -10.76
CA GLU A 33 2.29 6.28 -9.83
C GLU A 33 1.75 7.26 -8.78
N ALA A 34 1.04 8.30 -9.21
CA ALA A 34 0.46 9.29 -8.32
C ALA A 34 -0.53 8.67 -7.32
N ALA A 35 -1.37 7.75 -7.78
CA ALA A 35 -2.33 7.02 -6.95
C ALA A 35 -1.64 6.11 -5.94
N ALA A 36 -0.59 5.39 -6.36
CA ALA A 36 0.19 4.58 -5.43
C ALA A 36 0.87 5.45 -4.37
N ARG A 37 1.49 6.57 -4.74
CA ARG A 37 2.09 7.51 -3.78
C ARG A 37 1.05 8.08 -2.82
N ARG A 38 -0.15 8.44 -3.32
CA ARG A 38 -1.27 8.88 -2.47
C ARG A 38 -1.71 7.80 -1.50
N ALA A 39 -1.84 6.55 -1.94
CA ALA A 39 -2.20 5.43 -1.07
C ALA A 39 -1.14 5.19 0.01
N LEU A 40 0.15 5.29 -0.33
CA LEU A 40 1.22 5.24 0.66
C LEU A 40 1.09 6.37 1.69
N GLN A 41 0.83 7.60 1.24
CA GLN A 41 0.65 8.72 2.18
C GLN A 41 -0.55 8.50 3.09
N GLN A 42 -1.71 8.07 2.56
CA GLN A 42 -2.89 7.74 3.36
C GLN A 42 -2.59 6.64 4.40
N LEU A 43 -1.82 5.61 4.05
CA LEU A 43 -1.41 4.58 5.01
C LEU A 43 -0.46 5.14 6.09
N ALA A 44 0.46 6.03 5.73
CA ALA A 44 1.32 6.70 6.70
C ALA A 44 0.51 7.56 7.67
N ASP A 45 -0.48 8.29 7.14
CA ASP A 45 -1.37 9.15 7.93
C ASP A 45 -2.22 8.35 8.93
N LEU A 46 -2.62 7.12 8.58
CA LEU A 46 -3.33 6.21 9.51
C LEU A 46 -2.47 5.80 10.73
N THR A 47 -1.15 5.92 10.63
CA THR A 47 -0.21 5.56 11.72
C THR A 47 0.34 6.78 12.46
N ALA A 48 0.22 7.96 11.85
CA ALA A 48 0.73 9.19 12.42
C ALA A 48 -0.24 9.71 13.49
N PRO A 49 0.24 10.18 14.66
CA PRO A 49 -0.58 11.04 15.50
C PRO A 49 -0.98 12.30 14.71
N ALA A 50 -2.15 12.87 15.00
CA ALA A 50 -2.77 13.93 14.20
C ALA A 50 -1.89 15.17 13.96
N ASP A 51 -0.85 15.37 14.78
CA ASP A 51 0.10 16.49 14.69
C ASP A 51 1.46 16.12 14.06
N ALA A 52 1.67 14.86 13.66
CA ALA A 52 2.91 14.42 13.03
C ALA A 52 2.80 14.44 11.51
N ASP A 53 3.60 15.31 10.89
CA ASP A 53 3.88 15.23 9.46
C ASP A 53 4.92 14.13 9.22
N ARG A 54 4.50 12.98 8.68
CA ARG A 54 5.39 11.88 8.32
C ARG A 54 5.35 11.66 6.81
N PRO A 55 6.16 12.42 6.04
CA PRO A 55 6.20 12.23 4.60
C PRO A 55 6.74 10.84 4.27
N VAL A 56 6.06 10.14 3.37
CA VAL A 56 6.59 8.90 2.81
C VAL A 56 7.83 9.24 1.99
N PRO A 57 9.00 8.61 2.25
CA PRO A 57 10.20 8.88 1.48
C PRO A 57 9.95 8.70 -0.03
N ASP A 58 10.36 9.67 -0.83
CA ASP A 58 10.22 9.63 -2.28
C ASP A 58 11.20 8.61 -2.89
N ALA A 59 10.79 7.34 -2.83
CA ALA A 59 11.50 6.25 -3.46
C ALA A 59 11.04 6.10 -4.91
N GLY A 60 11.94 5.58 -5.75
CA GLY A 60 11.62 5.27 -7.15
C GLY A 60 10.52 4.20 -7.24
N VAL A 61 9.83 4.13 -8.38
CA VAL A 61 8.65 3.24 -8.57
C VAL A 61 8.89 1.76 -8.26
N HIS A 62 10.15 1.30 -8.31
CA HIS A 62 10.55 -0.06 -7.94
C HIS A 62 10.34 -0.37 -6.45
N ALA A 63 10.38 0.64 -5.59
CA ALA A 63 10.25 0.49 -4.14
C ALA A 63 8.79 0.64 -3.65
N LEU A 64 7.85 1.06 -4.50
CA LEU A 64 6.46 1.32 -4.08
C LEU A 64 5.78 0.08 -3.49
N ALA A 65 6.05 -1.10 -4.05
CA ALA A 65 5.51 -2.36 -3.53
C ALA A 65 6.06 -2.69 -2.14
N ASP A 66 7.34 -2.47 -1.91
CA ASP A 66 7.98 -2.74 -0.61
C ASP A 66 7.56 -1.69 0.43
N GLN A 67 7.41 -0.42 0.05
CA GLN A 67 6.86 0.63 0.90
C GLN A 67 5.42 0.31 1.32
N LEU A 68 4.60 -0.22 0.41
CA LEU A 68 3.24 -0.63 0.73
C LEU A 68 3.21 -1.74 1.80
N VAL A 69 4.09 -2.74 1.68
CA VAL A 69 4.25 -3.81 2.68
C VAL A 69 4.60 -3.24 4.05
N VAL A 70 5.57 -2.32 4.10
CA VAL A 70 6.02 -1.70 5.35
C VAL A 70 4.88 -0.90 6.00
N LEU A 71 4.21 -0.02 5.25
CA LEU A 71 3.18 0.85 5.80
C LEU A 71 1.94 0.09 6.26
N VAL A 72 1.53 -0.97 5.55
CA VAL A 72 0.43 -1.84 6.00
C VAL A 72 0.81 -2.61 7.27
N ALA A 73 2.06 -3.10 7.36
CA ALA A 73 2.54 -3.77 8.55
C ALA A 73 2.64 -2.82 9.76
N ASP A 74 3.06 -1.57 9.53
CA ASP A 74 3.14 -0.54 10.56
C ASP A 74 1.72 -0.11 11.00
N ALA A 75 0.80 0.11 10.06
CA ALA A 75 -0.60 0.44 10.39
C ALA A 75 -1.28 -0.62 11.25
N ARG A 76 -1.06 -1.90 10.93
CA ARG A 76 -1.57 -3.00 11.76
C ARG A 76 -0.90 -3.07 13.12
N ARG A 77 0.42 -2.85 13.19
CA ARG A 77 1.18 -2.87 14.45
C ARG A 77 0.72 -1.75 15.39
N ASP A 78 0.44 -0.58 14.84
CA ASP A 78 0.05 0.60 15.59
C ASP A 78 -1.46 0.62 15.90
N GLY A 79 -2.20 -0.40 15.43
CA GLY A 79 -3.61 -0.58 15.74
C GLY A 79 -4.53 0.32 14.92
N ALA A 80 -4.11 0.76 13.74
CA ALA A 80 -4.95 1.50 12.80
C ALA A 80 -6.23 0.70 12.47
N ASP A 81 -7.31 1.41 12.18
CA ASP A 81 -8.60 0.80 11.83
C ASP A 81 -8.45 -0.11 10.60
N PRO A 82 -8.70 -1.43 10.72
CA PRO A 82 -8.60 -2.36 9.61
C PRO A 82 -9.50 -1.99 8.43
N VAL A 83 -10.66 -1.38 8.68
CA VAL A 83 -11.59 -0.96 7.62
C VAL A 83 -10.99 0.17 6.80
N ALA A 84 -10.31 1.12 7.44
CA ALA A 84 -9.63 2.22 6.76
C ALA A 84 -8.45 1.71 5.92
N VAL A 85 -7.66 0.77 6.46
CA VAL A 85 -6.56 0.14 5.71
C VAL A 85 -7.09 -0.59 4.48
N ASP A 86 -8.14 -1.40 4.63
CA ASP A 86 -8.75 -2.13 3.51
C ASP A 86 -9.37 -1.19 2.47
N ALA A 87 -9.95 -0.06 2.88
CA ALA A 87 -10.48 0.95 1.97
C ALA A 87 -9.38 1.56 1.09
N VAL A 88 -8.22 1.91 1.66
CA VAL A 88 -7.08 2.44 0.89
C VAL A 88 -6.56 1.40 -0.12
N LEU A 89 -6.45 0.14 0.30
CA LEU A 89 -6.03 -0.96 -0.58
C LEU A 89 -7.04 -1.22 -1.70
N ALA A 90 -8.33 -1.18 -1.39
CA ALA A 90 -9.39 -1.33 -2.38
C ALA A 90 -9.36 -0.19 -3.41
N GLU A 91 -9.25 1.07 -2.97
CA GLU A 91 -9.12 2.22 -3.88
C GLU A 91 -7.91 2.07 -4.81
N LEU A 92 -6.76 1.66 -4.26
CA LEU A 92 -5.56 1.41 -5.06
C LEU A 92 -5.81 0.32 -6.12
N THR A 93 -6.47 -0.80 -5.76
CA THR A 93 -6.76 -1.87 -6.72
C THR A 93 -7.67 -1.41 -7.86
N VAL A 94 -8.61 -0.49 -7.60
CA VAL A 94 -9.50 0.10 -8.60
C VAL A 94 -8.68 0.95 -9.58
N VAL A 95 -7.85 1.86 -9.06
CA VAL A 95 -7.06 2.78 -9.91
C VAL A 95 -6.04 2.02 -10.76
N LEU A 96 -5.49 0.93 -10.24
CA LEU A 96 -4.56 0.09 -11.01
C LEU A 96 -5.28 -0.79 -12.06
N GLY A 97 -6.61 -0.76 -12.10
CA GLY A 97 -7.43 -1.54 -13.04
C GLY A 97 -7.49 -3.02 -12.70
N TRP A 98 -7.32 -3.37 -11.42
CA TRP A 98 -7.36 -4.74 -10.91
C TRP A 98 -8.67 -5.07 -10.19
N ALA A 99 -9.52 -4.07 -9.95
CA ALA A 99 -10.90 -4.25 -9.57
C ALA A 99 -11.71 -4.78 -10.77
N GLY A 100 -11.64 -6.10 -11.00
CA GLY A 100 -12.46 -6.79 -11.99
C GLY A 100 -11.69 -7.59 -13.03
N ARG A 101 -11.33 -8.82 -12.66
CA ARG A 101 -11.53 -10.04 -13.47
C ARG A 101 -11.83 -11.19 -12.50
N GLY A 102 -13.05 -11.15 -11.96
CA GLY A 102 -13.75 -12.37 -11.52
C GLY A 102 -14.46 -12.97 -12.72
#